data_AF-A0A1A8JWH7-F1
#
_entry.id   AF-A0A1A8JWH7-F1
#
_cell.length_a   1.000
_cell.length_b   1.000
_cell.length_c   1.000
_cell.angle_alpha   90.00
_cell.angle_beta   90.00
_cell.angle_gamma   90.00
#
_symmetry.space_group_name_H-M   'P 1'
#
loop_
_entity.id
_entity.type
_entity.pdbx_description
1 polymer ?
#
loop_
_entity_poly.entity_id
_entity_poly.type
_entity_poly.pdbx_seq_one_letter_code
_entity_poly.pdbx_strand_id
1 'polypeptide(L)'
;MSEEARRGEDADRGPGSVHQAFVVMENLLEKLKVLNYEEELLSKHNMKSLSRHYFVSSPFLASNSGEQFYMFTIMAAWLINIAGRAFAEPQEYDEPNATVSNILTELRAFGVKVDFPPSKLKSGSGEHVCFVLDRLAEEALKKRGFTFRRPSYPTENTEEESVMEDDAELTFSKVEVETIEEADEDEETMMDLEALKLRTTHTEAEPSSKPDEILESTMEAAEWNLEVERVLPLLKVTIRTDNKDWRIHLGQMHQHRDGIQSSLTEAKSYLDKLQEDIGKTLEKVSSREKYINNQLEFLIQEYRSVQAQLSEAKDHYQQASGGVMERTRVLAEISEELEKVKQEMESKGSSMSDRASVVKVKQSLTKLKQEVDQMDVRISLIQHKLQQANLKEKSNMTRDMHATTIPEPAAGLFA
;
A
#
# COMPACT_ATOMS: atom_id res chain seq x y z
N MET A 1 11.54 -17.51 -34.19
CA MET A 1 12.50 -16.65 -33.47
C MET A 1 11.89 -15.26 -33.22
N SER A 2 10.74 -15.17 -32.55
CA SER A 2 10.11 -13.87 -32.22
C SER A 2 9.54 -13.80 -30.80
N GLU A 3 9.82 -14.78 -29.94
CA GLU A 3 9.37 -14.80 -28.54
C GLU A 3 10.45 -14.35 -27.53
N GLU A 4 11.70 -14.16 -27.96
CA GLU A 4 12.82 -13.84 -27.07
C GLU A 4 12.85 -12.37 -26.61
N ALA A 5 12.12 -11.46 -27.27
CA ALA A 5 12.26 -10.02 -27.04
C ALA A 5 11.40 -9.44 -25.90
N ARG A 6 10.54 -10.24 -25.25
CA ARG A 6 9.63 -9.78 -24.17
C ARG A 6 10.16 -9.98 -22.75
N ARG A 7 11.31 -10.63 -22.56
CA ARG A 7 11.83 -11.00 -21.23
C ARG A 7 12.79 -10.01 -20.58
N GLY A 8 13.03 -8.85 -21.19
CA GLY A 8 14.09 -7.92 -20.75
C GLY A 8 13.69 -6.87 -19.71
N GLU A 9 12.44 -6.39 -19.68
CA GLU A 9 12.02 -5.27 -18.81
C GLU A 9 11.12 -5.68 -17.63
N ASP A 10 10.55 -6.89 -17.64
CA ASP A 10 9.59 -7.36 -16.62
C ASP A 10 10.24 -8.12 -15.45
N ALA A 11 11.57 -8.30 -15.45
CA ALA A 11 12.27 -9.19 -14.52
C ALA A 11 12.47 -8.61 -13.10
N ASP A 12 12.23 -7.32 -12.88
CA ASP A 12 12.48 -6.63 -11.58
C ASP A 12 11.19 -6.16 -10.90
N ARG A 13 10.04 -6.57 -11.42
CA ARG A 13 8.71 -6.15 -10.98
C ARG A 13 8.10 -7.25 -10.11
N GLY A 14 8.10 -7.03 -8.79
CA GLY A 14 7.48 -7.96 -7.83
C GLY A 14 6.00 -8.22 -8.15
N PRO A 15 5.42 -9.34 -7.67
CA PRO A 15 4.08 -9.81 -8.09
C PRO A 15 2.93 -8.81 -7.87
N GLY A 16 3.13 -7.78 -7.04
CA GLY A 16 2.18 -6.67 -6.83
C GLY A 16 2.22 -5.55 -7.88
N SER A 17 3.25 -5.48 -8.73
CA SER A 17 3.39 -4.39 -9.73
C SER A 17 2.31 -4.42 -10.80
N VAL A 18 1.78 -5.61 -11.12
CA VAL A 18 0.67 -5.78 -12.07
C VAL A 18 -0.62 -5.18 -11.50
N HIS A 19 -0.79 -5.25 -10.18
CA HIS A 19 -1.93 -4.67 -9.48
C HIS A 19 -1.83 -3.15 -9.31
N GLN A 20 -0.61 -2.57 -9.39
CA GLN A 20 -0.40 -1.13 -9.28
C GLN A 20 -1.17 -0.34 -10.36
N ALA A 21 -1.26 -0.86 -11.58
CA ALA A 21 -2.01 -0.22 -12.66
C ALA A 21 -3.52 -0.11 -12.36
N PHE A 22 -4.07 -1.08 -11.62
CA PHE A 22 -5.47 -1.05 -11.18
C PHE A 22 -5.71 0.02 -10.11
N VAL A 23 -4.79 0.15 -9.15
CA VAL A 23 -4.87 1.20 -8.12
C VAL A 23 -4.79 2.60 -8.74
N VAL A 24 -3.91 2.79 -9.72
CA VAL A 24 -3.79 4.08 -10.43
C VAL A 24 -5.06 4.40 -11.21
N MET A 25 -5.70 3.40 -11.83
CA MET A 25 -6.98 3.59 -12.53
C MET A 25 -8.13 3.92 -11.57
N GLU A 26 -8.20 3.29 -10.40
CA GLU A 26 -9.20 3.61 -9.38
C GLU A 26 -9.05 5.05 -8.89
N ASN A 27 -7.83 5.46 -8.57
CA ASN A 27 -7.52 6.83 -8.17
C ASN A 27 -7.84 7.84 -9.29
N LEU A 28 -7.49 7.51 -10.53
CA LEU A 28 -7.86 8.32 -11.70
C LEU A 28 -9.38 8.48 -11.81
N LEU A 29 -10.15 7.40 -11.64
CA LEU A 29 -11.61 7.44 -11.73
C LEU A 29 -12.20 8.32 -10.63
N GLU A 30 -11.68 8.25 -9.40
CA GLU A 30 -12.06 9.15 -8.31
C GLU A 30 -11.74 10.62 -8.63
N LYS A 31 -10.53 10.90 -9.14
CA LYS A 31 -10.13 12.24 -9.59
C LYS A 31 -11.03 12.77 -10.70
N LEU A 32 -11.40 11.92 -11.67
CA LEU A 32 -12.32 12.28 -12.76
C LEU A 32 -13.74 12.56 -12.25
N LYS A 33 -14.23 11.78 -11.29
CA LYS A 33 -15.52 12.04 -10.62
C LYS A 33 -15.55 13.37 -9.90
N VAL A 34 -14.48 13.72 -9.18
CA VAL A 34 -14.33 15.04 -8.55
C VAL A 34 -14.34 16.17 -9.58
N LEU A 35 -13.85 15.90 -10.80
CA LEU A 35 -13.89 16.85 -11.90
C LEU A 35 -15.25 16.89 -12.65
N ASN A 36 -16.26 16.13 -12.23
CA ASN A 36 -17.57 16.00 -12.88
C ASN A 36 -17.49 15.59 -14.37
N TYR A 37 -16.61 14.63 -14.70
CA TYR A 37 -16.43 14.15 -16.08
C TYR A 37 -17.71 13.58 -16.73
N GLU A 38 -18.68 13.12 -15.94
CA GLU A 38 -19.94 12.54 -16.45
C GLU A 38 -20.87 13.60 -17.09
N GLU A 39 -20.93 14.79 -16.50
CA GLU A 39 -21.75 15.89 -17.02
C GLU A 39 -21.00 16.70 -18.09
N GLU A 40 -19.71 16.96 -17.89
CA GLU A 40 -18.97 17.88 -18.76
C GLU A 40 -18.41 17.22 -20.03
N LEU A 41 -18.10 15.91 -19.98
CA LEU A 41 -17.44 15.18 -21.07
C LEU A 41 -18.31 14.04 -21.62
N LEU A 42 -18.86 13.17 -20.77
CA LEU A 42 -19.66 12.03 -21.26
C LEU A 42 -20.96 12.49 -21.92
N SER A 43 -21.62 13.53 -21.38
CA SER A 43 -22.85 14.08 -21.95
C SER A 43 -22.63 14.78 -23.29
N LYS A 44 -21.45 15.40 -23.52
CA LYS A 44 -21.14 16.08 -24.79
C LYS A 44 -20.81 15.12 -25.92
N HIS A 45 -20.17 13.99 -25.60
CA HIS A 45 -19.73 13.00 -26.59
C HIS A 45 -20.62 11.74 -26.63
N ASN A 46 -21.73 11.70 -25.87
CA ASN A 46 -22.66 10.57 -25.77
C ASN A 46 -21.96 9.23 -25.43
N MET A 47 -21.03 9.29 -24.48
CA MET A 47 -20.14 8.17 -24.14
C MET A 47 -20.60 7.43 -22.88
N LYS A 48 -20.31 6.13 -22.79
CA LYS A 48 -20.67 5.30 -21.63
C LYS A 48 -19.79 5.62 -20.42
N SER A 49 -20.34 5.43 -19.22
CA SER A 49 -19.57 5.58 -17.98
C SER A 49 -18.37 4.63 -17.94
N LEU A 50 -17.25 5.14 -17.41
CA LEU A 50 -16.00 4.40 -17.36
C LEU A 50 -16.06 3.31 -16.28
N SER A 51 -15.75 2.07 -16.67
CA SER A 51 -15.56 0.97 -15.71
C SER A 51 -14.20 1.09 -15.01
N ARG A 52 -14.09 0.56 -13.79
CA ARG A 52 -12.85 0.51 -12.99
C ARG A 52 -11.67 -0.15 -13.71
N HIS A 53 -11.92 -0.90 -14.78
CA HIS A 53 -10.92 -1.63 -15.55
C HIS A 53 -10.81 -1.16 -17.01
N TYR A 54 -11.35 0.02 -17.35
CA TYR A 54 -11.50 0.43 -18.75
C TYR A 54 -10.17 0.70 -19.47
N PHE A 55 -9.22 1.40 -18.85
CA PHE A 55 -7.90 1.71 -19.42
C PHE A 55 -6.80 0.73 -19.02
N VAL A 56 -7.05 -0.12 -18.02
CA VAL A 56 -6.11 -1.18 -17.61
C VAL A 56 -6.35 -2.38 -18.51
N SER A 57 -5.31 -2.84 -19.21
CA SER A 57 -5.41 -3.99 -20.13
C SER A 57 -5.96 -5.20 -19.39
N SER A 58 -7.26 -5.46 -19.57
CA SER A 58 -7.95 -6.62 -19.02
C SER A 58 -8.14 -7.64 -20.15
N PRO A 59 -7.67 -8.88 -19.99
CA PRO A 59 -8.01 -9.99 -20.89
C PRO A 59 -9.53 -10.24 -20.98
N PHE A 60 -10.30 -9.68 -20.05
CA PHE A 60 -11.73 -9.94 -19.85
C PHE A 60 -12.65 -8.85 -20.43
N LEU A 61 -12.11 -7.75 -20.98
CA LEU A 61 -12.88 -6.77 -21.74
C LEU A 61 -12.35 -6.71 -23.17
N ALA A 62 -13.08 -7.34 -24.09
CA ALA A 62 -12.91 -7.13 -25.53
C ALA A 62 -13.36 -5.70 -25.90
N SER A 63 -12.53 -4.71 -25.60
CA SER A 63 -12.74 -3.33 -26.05
C SER A 63 -11.93 -3.07 -27.30
N ASN A 64 -12.53 -2.36 -28.25
CA ASN A 64 -11.87 -1.99 -29.49
C ASN A 64 -10.71 -1.03 -29.16
N SER A 65 -9.48 -1.39 -29.53
CA SER A 65 -8.29 -0.57 -29.29
C SER A 65 -8.42 0.84 -29.86
N GLY A 66 -9.13 1.00 -30.98
CA GLY A 66 -9.44 2.31 -31.58
C GLY A 66 -10.40 3.16 -30.74
N GLU A 67 -11.43 2.56 -30.13
CA GLU A 67 -12.38 3.26 -29.26
C GLU A 67 -11.71 3.69 -27.96
N GLN A 68 -10.88 2.82 -27.37
CA GLN A 68 -10.09 3.15 -26.18
C GLN A 68 -9.08 4.27 -26.46
N PHE A 69 -8.45 4.25 -27.65
CA PHE A 69 -7.54 5.30 -28.06
C PHE A 69 -8.27 6.64 -28.24
N TYR A 70 -9.43 6.64 -28.90
CA TYR A 70 -10.26 7.83 -29.05
C TYR A 70 -10.69 8.41 -27.69
N MET A 71 -11.18 7.56 -26.80
CA MET A 71 -11.53 7.90 -25.41
C MET A 71 -10.34 8.50 -24.64
N PHE A 72 -9.16 7.89 -24.76
CA PHE A 72 -7.93 8.43 -24.17
C PHE A 72 -7.62 9.83 -24.71
N THR A 73 -7.69 10.03 -26.02
CA THR A 73 -7.36 11.31 -26.65
C THR A 73 -8.33 12.43 -26.28
N ILE A 74 -9.64 12.16 -26.22
CA ILE A 74 -10.64 13.14 -25.79
C ILE A 74 -10.46 13.48 -24.32
N MET A 75 -10.26 12.48 -23.46
CA MET A 75 -10.05 12.75 -22.04
C MET A 75 -8.77 13.53 -21.77
N ALA A 76 -7.67 13.20 -22.45
CA ALA A 76 -6.43 13.97 -22.35
C ALA A 76 -6.65 15.42 -22.81
N ALA A 77 -7.34 15.64 -23.93
CA ALA A 77 -7.67 16.97 -24.44
C ALA A 77 -8.48 17.79 -23.43
N TRP A 78 -9.53 17.19 -22.86
CA TRP A 78 -10.37 17.84 -21.86
C TRP A 78 -9.61 18.19 -20.58
N LEU A 79 -8.79 17.27 -20.06
CA LEU A 79 -7.97 17.53 -18.88
C LEU A 79 -6.94 18.64 -19.13
N ILE A 80 -6.33 18.70 -20.31
CA ILE A 80 -5.39 19.77 -20.68
C ILE A 80 -6.11 21.13 -20.75
N ASN A 81 -7.33 21.15 -21.31
CA ASN A 81 -8.17 22.35 -21.37
C ASN A 81 -8.55 22.84 -19.97
N ILE A 82 -8.93 21.94 -19.06
CA ILE A 82 -9.21 22.29 -17.65
C ILE A 82 -7.95 22.79 -16.94
N ALA A 83 -6.79 22.22 -17.24
CA ALA A 83 -5.50 22.66 -16.69
C ALA A 83 -5.05 24.04 -17.22
N GLY A 84 -5.85 24.68 -18.10
CA GLY A 84 -5.67 26.06 -18.54
C GLY A 84 -4.77 26.22 -19.77
N ARG A 85 -4.59 25.15 -20.56
CA ARG A 85 -3.89 25.19 -21.86
C ARG A 85 -4.86 24.83 -22.97
N ALA A 86 -4.89 25.61 -24.05
CA ALA A 86 -5.77 25.36 -25.17
C ALA A 86 -5.27 24.15 -25.97
N PHE A 87 -6.04 23.07 -25.97
CA PHE A 87 -5.79 21.87 -26.74
C PHE A 87 -7.02 21.56 -27.61
N ALA A 88 -6.81 21.46 -28.91
CA ALA A 88 -7.88 21.15 -29.86
C ALA A 88 -8.40 19.73 -29.63
N GLU A 89 -9.72 19.56 -29.64
CA GLU A 89 -10.35 18.24 -29.55
C GLU A 89 -9.88 17.36 -30.72
N PRO A 90 -9.24 16.21 -30.45
CA PRO A 90 -8.75 15.32 -31.49
C PRO A 90 -9.90 14.75 -32.32
N GLN A 91 -9.81 14.85 -33.64
CA GLN A 91 -10.77 14.26 -34.57
C GLN A 91 -10.41 12.81 -34.92
N GLU A 92 -11.39 11.99 -35.31
CA GLU A 92 -11.18 10.58 -35.67
C GLU A 92 -10.19 10.36 -36.84
N TYR A 93 -9.91 11.41 -37.63
CA TYR A 93 -8.99 11.40 -38.77
C TYR A 93 -7.58 11.90 -38.45
N ASP A 94 -7.33 12.36 -37.22
CA ASP A 94 -6.02 12.86 -36.83
C ASP A 94 -5.00 11.72 -36.73
N GLU A 95 -3.77 11.99 -37.15
CA GLU A 95 -2.70 11.00 -37.08
C GLU A 95 -2.42 10.59 -35.62
N PRO A 96 -2.62 9.31 -35.23
CA PRO A 96 -2.55 8.88 -33.83
C PRO A 96 -1.23 9.23 -33.13
N ASN A 97 -0.11 9.13 -33.85
CA ASN A 97 1.22 9.42 -33.31
C ASN A 97 1.44 10.93 -33.09
N ALA A 98 0.87 11.78 -33.95
CA ALA A 98 0.97 13.23 -33.84
C ALA A 98 0.17 13.73 -32.63
N THR A 99 -1.06 13.25 -32.46
CA THR A 99 -1.92 13.57 -31.31
C THR A 99 -1.27 13.15 -29.99
N VAL A 100 -0.73 11.92 -29.92
CA VAL A 100 0.01 11.45 -28.74
C VAL A 100 1.26 12.30 -28.48
N SER A 101 2.01 12.65 -29.51
CA SER A 101 3.20 13.51 -29.37
C SER A 101 2.85 14.90 -28.83
N ASN A 102 1.71 15.47 -29.26
CA ASN A 102 1.20 16.74 -28.77
C ASN A 102 0.79 16.65 -27.29
N ILE A 103 0.04 15.60 -26.91
CA ILE A 103 -0.34 15.34 -25.51
C ILE A 103 0.92 15.20 -24.62
N LEU A 104 1.93 14.46 -25.08
CA LEU A 104 3.19 14.29 -24.34
C LEU A 104 4.00 15.58 -24.24
N THR A 105 3.89 16.47 -25.22
CA THR A 105 4.55 17.78 -25.21
C THR A 105 3.89 18.70 -24.17
N GLU A 106 2.56 18.71 -24.09
CA GLU A 106 1.84 19.45 -23.05
C GLU A 106 2.11 18.89 -21.65
N LEU A 107 2.18 17.56 -21.50
CA LEU A 107 2.59 16.92 -20.24
C LEU A 107 3.98 17.35 -19.78
N ARG A 108 4.95 17.43 -20.69
CA ARG A 108 6.29 17.96 -20.41
C ARG A 108 6.25 19.44 -20.02
N ALA A 109 5.35 20.21 -20.62
CA ALA A 109 5.14 21.62 -20.27
C ALA A 109 4.53 21.82 -18.87
N PHE A 110 3.83 20.82 -18.33
CA PHE A 110 3.41 20.77 -16.92
C PHE A 110 4.51 20.27 -15.96
N GLY A 111 5.70 19.94 -16.45
CA GLY A 111 6.85 19.53 -15.62
C GLY A 111 6.91 18.04 -15.30
N VAL A 112 6.09 17.21 -15.94
CA VAL A 112 6.10 15.75 -15.76
C VAL A 112 7.17 15.12 -16.65
N LYS A 113 8.08 14.33 -16.05
CA LYS A 113 9.07 13.55 -16.80
C LYS A 113 8.41 12.32 -17.42
N VAL A 114 8.45 12.21 -18.75
CA VAL A 114 7.93 11.06 -19.51
C VAL A 114 9.11 10.34 -20.16
N ASP A 115 9.37 9.10 -19.76
CA ASP A 115 10.48 8.26 -20.26
C ASP A 115 9.95 7.02 -20.99
N PHE A 116 9.11 7.24 -22.01
CA PHE A 116 8.63 6.17 -22.90
C PHE A 116 8.21 6.72 -24.26
N PRO A 117 8.30 5.91 -25.34
CA PRO A 117 7.98 6.36 -26.69
C PRO A 117 6.45 6.47 -26.92
N PRO A 118 5.99 7.37 -27.82
CA PRO A 118 4.58 7.54 -28.19
C PRO A 118 3.89 6.24 -28.65
N SER A 119 4.65 5.28 -29.17
CA SER A 119 4.14 3.99 -29.63
C SER A 119 3.48 3.16 -28.52
N LYS A 120 3.90 3.33 -27.25
CA LYS A 120 3.33 2.60 -26.09
C LYS A 120 1.93 3.11 -25.69
N LEU A 121 1.47 4.27 -26.19
CA LEU A 121 0.14 4.83 -25.91
C LEU A 121 -0.89 4.52 -27.01
N LYS A 122 -0.45 4.02 -28.16
CA LYS A 122 -1.33 3.74 -29.32
C LYS A 122 -2.35 2.63 -29.04
N SER A 123 -2.06 1.73 -28.11
CA SER A 123 -3.00 0.67 -27.69
C SER A 123 -4.26 1.20 -27.03
N GLY A 124 -4.28 2.48 -26.59
CA GLY A 124 -5.40 3.07 -25.85
C GLY A 124 -5.62 2.45 -24.47
N SER A 125 -4.83 1.44 -24.09
CA SER A 125 -4.87 0.75 -22.80
C SER A 125 -3.47 0.37 -22.34
N GLY A 126 -3.28 0.37 -21.03
CA GLY A 126 -2.03 0.01 -20.37
C GLY A 126 -1.62 0.98 -19.26
N GLU A 127 -0.58 0.61 -18.53
CA GLU A 127 -0.02 1.37 -17.40
C GLU A 127 0.36 2.81 -17.79
N HIS A 128 0.99 2.97 -18.97
CA HIS A 128 1.43 4.27 -19.48
C HIS A 128 0.26 5.23 -19.77
N VAL A 129 -0.86 4.70 -20.26
CA VAL A 129 -2.08 5.46 -20.54
C VAL A 129 -2.70 5.97 -19.23
N CYS A 130 -2.81 5.07 -18.24
CA CYS A 130 -3.31 5.43 -16.91
C CYS A 130 -2.43 6.48 -16.23
N PHE A 131 -1.10 6.33 -16.31
CA PHE A 131 -0.14 7.29 -15.76
C PHE A 131 -0.29 8.69 -16.38
N VAL A 132 -0.42 8.79 -17.71
CA VAL A 132 -0.60 10.07 -18.40
C VAL A 132 -1.88 10.77 -17.94
N LEU A 133 -3.00 10.05 -17.92
CA LEU A 133 -4.28 10.60 -17.49
C LEU A 133 -4.28 10.98 -16.01
N ASP A 134 -3.68 10.18 -15.14
CA ASP A 134 -3.59 10.45 -13.70
C ASP A 134 -2.83 11.75 -13.41
N ARG A 135 -1.71 11.99 -14.10
CA ARG A 135 -0.94 13.23 -13.98
C ARG A 135 -1.66 14.43 -14.55
N LEU A 136 -2.33 14.29 -15.68
CA LEU A 136 -3.16 15.36 -16.25
C LEU A 136 -4.33 15.70 -15.32
N ALA A 137 -4.96 14.70 -14.69
CA ALA A 137 -6.03 14.88 -13.72
C ALA A 137 -5.54 15.59 -12.45
N GLU A 138 -4.33 15.29 -11.96
CA GLU A 138 -3.72 16.01 -10.84
C GLU A 138 -3.50 17.50 -11.14
N GLU A 139 -2.99 17.83 -12.33
CA GLU A 139 -2.78 19.22 -12.73
C GLU A 139 -4.10 19.96 -12.95
N ALA A 140 -5.11 19.29 -13.52
CA ALA A 140 -6.46 19.82 -13.64
C ALA A 140 -7.08 20.11 -12.25
N LEU A 141 -6.93 19.19 -11.29
CA LEU A 141 -7.43 19.37 -9.93
C LEU A 141 -6.70 20.50 -9.18
N LYS A 142 -5.39 20.64 -9.35
CA LYS A 142 -4.61 21.76 -8.79
C LYS A 142 -5.14 23.10 -9.29
N LYS A 143 -5.47 23.20 -10.59
CA LYS A 143 -6.03 24.42 -11.18
C LYS A 143 -7.46 24.72 -10.71
N ARG A 144 -8.26 23.69 -10.47
CA ARG A 144 -9.61 23.81 -9.87
C ARG A 144 -9.57 24.13 -8.38
N GLY A 145 -8.39 24.08 -7.74
CA GLY A 145 -8.21 24.38 -6.32
C GLY A 145 -8.76 23.30 -5.40
N PHE A 146 -8.88 22.06 -5.87
CA PHE A 146 -9.43 20.98 -5.05
C PHE A 146 -8.43 20.54 -3.98
N THR A 147 -8.83 20.65 -2.71
CA THR A 147 -8.09 20.13 -1.56
C THR A 147 -8.93 19.07 -0.86
N PHE A 148 -8.37 17.89 -0.64
CA PHE A 148 -9.00 16.87 0.20
C PHE A 148 -9.25 17.43 1.60
N ARG A 149 -10.53 17.55 1.98
CA ARG A 149 -10.89 17.87 3.36
C ARG A 149 -10.53 16.67 4.24
N ARG A 150 -9.98 16.91 5.43
CA ARG A 150 -9.73 15.84 6.40
C ARG A 150 -11.07 15.16 6.73
N PRO A 151 -11.14 13.82 6.74
CA PRO A 151 -12.34 13.11 7.17
C PRO A 151 -12.75 13.59 8.56
N SER A 152 -14.00 14.07 8.68
CA SER A 152 -14.61 14.31 9.98
C SER A 152 -15.06 12.94 10.49
N TYR A 153 -14.21 12.29 11.27
CA TYR A 153 -14.61 11.07 11.98
C TYR A 153 -15.72 11.46 12.96
N PRO A 154 -16.93 10.88 12.85
CA PRO A 154 -17.89 10.93 13.94
C PRO A 154 -17.19 10.33 15.16
N THR A 155 -17.15 11.07 16.26
CA THR A 155 -16.63 10.54 17.53
C THR A 155 -17.44 9.29 17.86
N GLU A 156 -16.83 8.12 17.81
CA GLU A 156 -17.41 6.91 18.40
C GLU A 156 -17.70 7.26 19.86
N ASN A 157 -18.99 7.32 20.20
CA ASN A 157 -19.41 7.26 21.60
C ASN A 157 -18.92 5.90 22.10
N THR A 158 -17.76 5.89 22.75
CA THR A 158 -17.44 4.89 23.76
C THR A 158 -18.51 5.03 24.83
N GLU A 159 -19.63 4.33 24.66
CA GLU A 159 -20.54 4.02 25.74
C GLU A 159 -19.79 3.06 26.68
N GLU A 160 -18.93 3.68 27.49
CA GLU A 160 -18.43 3.13 28.72
C GLU A 160 -19.64 2.82 29.61
N GLU A 161 -19.95 1.52 29.65
CA GLU A 161 -20.32 0.77 30.85
C GLU A 161 -20.12 1.58 32.16
N SER A 162 -21.14 2.35 32.57
CA SER A 162 -21.19 2.97 33.89
C SER A 162 -22.63 3.03 34.41
N VAL A 163 -22.92 2.02 35.23
CA VAL A 163 -23.75 1.97 36.44
C VAL A 163 -24.82 3.04 36.64
N MET A 164 -26.05 2.55 36.83
CA MET A 164 -27.22 3.26 37.36
C MET A 164 -26.89 4.17 38.56
N GLU A 165 -27.32 5.43 38.52
CA GLU A 165 -27.99 6.10 39.66
C GLU A 165 -28.75 7.36 39.20
N ASP A 166 -29.88 7.56 39.86
CA ASP A 166 -30.88 8.65 39.82
C ASP A 166 -30.27 10.06 39.76
N ASP A 167 -30.82 10.97 38.95
CA ASP A 167 -31.62 12.11 39.42
C ASP A 167 -32.13 12.97 38.25
N ALA A 168 -33.27 13.62 38.49
CA ALA A 168 -34.01 14.46 37.57
C ALA A 168 -33.23 15.70 37.10
N GLU A 169 -33.41 16.10 35.83
CA GLU A 169 -33.96 17.41 35.44
C GLU A 169 -34.04 17.55 33.91
N LEU A 170 -35.26 17.48 33.41
CA LEU A 170 -35.66 17.90 32.06
C LEU A 170 -35.51 19.42 31.95
N THR A 171 -34.50 19.88 31.21
CA THR A 171 -34.46 21.26 30.71
C THR A 171 -34.43 21.25 29.18
N PHE A 172 -35.61 21.14 28.57
CA PHE A 172 -35.82 21.49 27.17
C PHE A 172 -35.61 23.01 27.04
N SER A 173 -34.54 23.42 26.38
CA SER A 173 -34.39 24.80 25.92
C SER A 173 -33.87 24.84 24.49
N LYS A 174 -34.76 25.35 23.63
CA LYS A 174 -34.46 26.03 22.37
C LYS A 174 -34.08 25.16 21.16
N VAL A 175 -35.08 24.45 20.63
CA VAL A 175 -35.15 24.22 19.18
C VAL A 175 -35.82 25.46 18.57
N GLU A 176 -35.01 26.36 18.01
CA GLU A 176 -35.45 27.34 17.02
C GLU A 176 -35.78 26.58 15.73
N VAL A 177 -37.07 26.44 15.45
CA VAL A 177 -37.54 26.04 14.12
C VAL A 177 -37.69 27.33 13.32
N GLU A 178 -36.79 27.52 12.35
CA GLU A 178 -36.92 28.51 11.29
C GLU A 178 -38.20 28.22 10.50
N THR A 179 -39.22 29.02 10.73
CA THR A 179 -40.43 29.10 9.91
C THR A 179 -40.08 29.71 8.55
N ILE A 180 -40.23 28.89 7.52
CA ILE A 180 -40.34 29.29 6.12
C ILE A 180 -41.60 30.14 5.99
N GLU A 181 -41.44 31.42 5.71
CA GLU A 181 -42.50 32.30 5.22
C GLU A 181 -42.84 31.91 3.79
N GLU A 182 -43.95 31.20 3.60
CA GLU A 182 -44.73 31.34 2.36
C GLU A 182 -46.08 31.96 2.73
N ALA A 183 -46.33 33.10 2.10
CA ALA A 183 -47.54 33.88 2.24
C ALA A 183 -48.71 33.15 1.58
N ASP A 184 -49.75 32.89 2.36
CA ASP A 184 -51.10 32.72 1.83
C ASP A 184 -52.04 33.63 2.62
N GLU A 185 -52.60 34.59 1.88
CA GLU A 185 -53.65 35.51 2.29
C GLU A 185 -54.92 34.72 2.61
N ASP A 186 -55.40 34.79 3.86
CA ASP A 186 -56.83 34.64 4.12
C ASP A 186 -57.21 35.50 5.34
N GLU A 187 -57.99 36.54 5.04
CA GLU A 187 -58.61 37.46 5.99
C GLU A 187 -59.52 36.70 6.97
N GLU A 188 -59.00 36.33 8.13
CA GLU A 188 -59.84 35.98 9.28
C GLU A 188 -60.63 37.21 9.71
N THR A 189 -61.92 37.21 9.35
CA THR A 189 -62.91 38.10 9.94
C THR A 189 -63.00 37.78 11.42
N MET A 190 -62.25 38.55 12.23
CA MET A 190 -62.32 38.58 13.68
C MET A 190 -63.77 38.87 14.09
N MET A 191 -64.53 37.82 14.38
CA MET A 191 -65.87 37.91 14.93
C MET A 191 -65.71 38.32 16.40
N ASP A 192 -65.89 39.61 16.66
CA ASP A 192 -65.67 40.25 17.94
C ASP A 192 -66.58 39.67 19.03
N LEU A 193 -66.03 38.72 19.79
CA LEU A 193 -66.69 38.00 20.88
C LEU A 193 -67.07 38.94 22.05
N GLU A 194 -66.48 40.14 22.09
CA GLU A 194 -66.73 41.18 23.08
C GLU A 194 -68.03 41.95 22.80
N ALA A 195 -68.38 42.15 21.52
CA ALA A 195 -69.64 42.76 21.09
C ALA A 195 -70.88 41.92 21.45
N LEU A 196 -70.76 40.59 21.51
CA LEU A 196 -71.84 39.69 21.95
C LEU A 196 -72.02 39.67 23.47
N LYS A 197 -70.95 39.90 24.25
CA LYS A 197 -71.03 39.97 25.72
C LYS A 197 -71.68 41.27 26.21
N LEU A 198 -71.49 42.38 25.49
CA LEU A 198 -72.14 43.66 25.82
C LEU A 198 -73.66 43.64 25.62
N ARG A 199 -74.18 42.79 24.71
CA ARG A 199 -75.63 42.62 24.52
C ARG A 199 -76.29 41.77 25.59
N THR A 200 -75.56 40.86 26.23
CA THR A 200 -76.09 40.03 27.33
C THR A 200 -76.07 40.76 28.68
N THR A 201 -75.16 41.72 28.90
CA THR A 201 -75.04 42.44 30.18
C THR A 201 -76.04 43.60 30.37
N HIS A 202 -76.72 44.06 29.32
CA HIS A 202 -77.71 45.16 29.44
C HIS A 202 -79.10 44.72 29.89
N THR A 203 -79.32 43.44 30.24
CA THR A 203 -80.66 42.93 30.55
C THR A 203 -80.85 42.45 31.99
N GLU A 204 -80.04 42.89 32.96
CA GLU A 204 -80.33 42.61 34.37
C GLU A 204 -79.95 43.78 35.29
N ALA A 205 -80.97 44.50 35.77
CA ALA A 205 -81.17 44.90 37.19
C ALA A 205 -81.81 46.30 37.36
N GLU A 206 -83.13 46.37 37.31
CA GLU A 206 -83.95 47.29 38.12
C GLU A 206 -84.96 46.40 38.89
N PRO A 207 -84.95 46.36 40.24
CA PRO A 207 -85.78 45.46 41.01
C PRO A 207 -87.08 46.15 41.39
N SER A 208 -88.15 45.99 40.61
CA SER A 208 -89.48 46.37 41.10
C SER A 208 -90.61 45.72 40.29
N SER A 209 -91.44 44.96 41.03
CA SER A 209 -92.78 44.48 40.67
C SER A 209 -92.87 43.29 39.71
N LYS A 210 -93.08 42.10 40.29
CA LYS A 210 -93.90 40.96 39.81
C LYS A 210 -93.98 40.77 38.27
N PRO A 211 -93.35 39.74 37.67
CA PRO A 211 -93.68 39.32 36.33
C PRO A 211 -94.82 38.29 36.44
N ASP A 212 -96.06 38.75 36.51
CA ASP A 212 -97.25 37.91 36.29
C ASP A 212 -98.45 38.83 36.01
N GLU A 213 -98.32 39.62 34.94
CA GLU A 213 -99.48 39.80 34.06
C GLU A 213 -99.16 38.96 32.83
N ILE A 214 -99.95 37.90 32.67
CA ILE A 214 -100.01 37.07 31.48
C ILE A 214 -99.96 38.02 30.29
N LEU A 215 -98.92 37.91 29.46
CA LEU A 215 -98.84 38.57 28.17
C LEU A 215 -99.99 38.02 27.31
N GLU A 216 -101.19 38.58 27.48
CA GLU A 216 -102.32 38.32 26.60
C GLU A 216 -101.94 38.93 25.25
N SER A 217 -101.67 38.05 24.27
CA SER A 217 -101.43 38.49 22.91
C SER A 217 -102.69 39.20 22.43
N THR A 218 -102.62 40.52 22.31
CA THR A 218 -103.60 41.34 21.58
C THR A 218 -103.50 41.13 20.06
N MET A 219 -102.80 40.09 19.62
CA MET A 219 -102.65 39.73 18.21
C MET A 219 -103.77 38.76 17.82
N GLU A 220 -104.58 39.21 16.87
CA GLU A 220 -105.62 38.42 16.24
C GLU A 220 -104.99 37.21 15.51
N ALA A 221 -105.64 36.04 15.55
CA ALA A 221 -105.09 34.81 14.99
C ALA A 221 -104.71 34.93 13.49
N ALA A 222 -105.38 35.84 12.77
CA ALA A 222 -105.07 36.17 11.38
C ALA A 222 -103.73 36.94 11.24
N GLU A 223 -103.42 37.87 12.14
CA GLU A 223 -102.16 38.62 12.15
C GLU A 223 -100.99 37.72 12.51
N TRP A 224 -101.19 36.80 13.45
CA TRP A 224 -100.17 35.78 13.74
C TRP A 224 -99.98 34.87 12.52
N ASN A 225 -101.03 34.39 11.87
CA ASN A 225 -100.85 33.52 10.70
C ASN A 225 -100.11 34.23 9.54
N LEU A 226 -100.34 35.53 9.34
CA LEU A 226 -99.59 36.34 8.37
C LEU A 226 -98.12 36.48 8.76
N GLU A 227 -97.82 36.64 10.04
CA GLU A 227 -96.44 36.72 10.54
C GLU A 227 -95.74 35.34 10.50
N VAL A 228 -96.46 34.23 10.71
CA VAL A 228 -95.96 32.87 10.42
C VAL A 228 -95.58 32.79 8.95
N GLU A 229 -96.50 33.12 8.04
CA GLU A 229 -96.27 33.04 6.60
C GLU A 229 -95.14 33.96 6.13
N ARG A 230 -94.95 35.11 6.80
CA ARG A 230 -93.84 36.03 6.56
C ARG A 230 -92.48 35.46 7.00
N VAL A 231 -92.45 34.73 8.12
CA VAL A 231 -91.20 34.21 8.72
C VAL A 231 -90.86 32.79 8.24
N LEU A 232 -91.83 32.03 7.74
CA LEU A 232 -91.67 30.67 7.22
C LEU A 232 -90.59 30.55 6.11
N PRO A 233 -90.46 31.50 5.16
CA PRO A 233 -89.38 31.51 4.18
C PRO A 233 -88.01 31.80 4.79
N LEU A 234 -87.95 32.58 5.88
CA LEU A 234 -86.71 32.93 6.59
C LEU A 234 -86.22 31.77 7.48
N LEU A 235 -87.13 30.91 7.95
CA LEU A 235 -86.83 29.69 8.70
C LEU A 235 -86.51 28.49 7.81
N LYS A 236 -86.76 28.59 6.50
CA LYS A 236 -86.39 27.56 5.53
C LYS A 236 -84.89 27.61 5.31
N VAL A 237 -84.14 27.05 6.26
CA VAL A 237 -82.70 26.82 6.17
C VAL A 237 -82.47 25.83 5.03
N THR A 238 -82.30 26.37 3.83
CA THR A 238 -81.82 25.60 2.69
C THR A 238 -80.33 25.44 2.92
N ILE A 239 -79.93 24.30 3.47
CA ILE A 239 -78.53 23.88 3.53
C ILE A 239 -78.10 23.74 2.07
N ARG A 240 -77.55 24.82 1.51
CA ARG A 240 -76.87 24.76 0.22
C ARG A 240 -75.63 23.92 0.46
N THR A 241 -75.47 22.85 -0.31
CA THR A 241 -74.24 22.07 -0.36
C THR A 241 -73.14 22.95 -0.94
N ASP A 242 -72.57 23.80 -0.09
CA ASP A 242 -71.46 24.65 -0.42
C ASP A 242 -70.18 23.83 -0.30
N ASN A 243 -69.20 24.08 -1.18
CA ASN A 243 -67.92 23.37 -1.20
C ASN A 243 -67.04 23.73 0.03
N LYS A 244 -67.56 24.61 0.89
CA LYS A 244 -67.04 24.97 2.22
C LYS A 244 -67.65 24.14 3.36
N ASP A 245 -68.53 23.18 3.06
CA ASP A 245 -69.07 22.26 4.07
C ASP A 245 -67.98 21.27 4.47
N TRP A 246 -67.53 21.36 5.72
CA TRP A 246 -66.53 20.48 6.33
C TRP A 246 -66.88 18.99 6.18
N ARG A 247 -68.16 18.65 5.94
CA ARG A 247 -68.59 17.28 5.65
C ARG A 247 -68.02 16.73 4.34
N ILE A 248 -67.89 17.57 3.31
CA ILE A 248 -67.29 17.18 2.03
C ILE A 248 -65.79 16.95 2.23
N HIS A 249 -65.10 17.85 2.96
CA HIS A 249 -63.69 17.67 3.32
C HIS A 249 -63.46 16.43 4.20
N LEU A 250 -64.36 16.14 5.14
CA LEU A 250 -64.30 14.92 5.94
C LEU A 250 -64.46 13.67 5.07
N GLY A 251 -65.39 13.68 4.11
CA GLY A 251 -65.55 12.61 3.12
C GLY A 251 -64.31 12.42 2.25
N GLN A 252 -63.72 13.51 1.76
CA GLN A 252 -62.45 13.50 1.01
C GLN A 252 -61.31 12.94 1.87
N MET A 253 -61.21 13.31 3.15
CA MET A 253 -60.19 12.79 4.06
C MET A 253 -60.32 11.28 4.27
N HIS A 254 -61.54 10.75 4.38
CA HIS A 254 -61.77 9.31 4.46
C HIS A 254 -61.38 8.61 3.15
N GLN A 255 -61.74 9.20 2.00
CA GLN A 255 -61.35 8.67 0.69
C GLN A 255 -59.83 8.63 0.49
N HIS A 256 -59.13 9.70 0.89
CA HIS A 256 -57.66 9.74 0.84
C HIS A 256 -57.04 8.72 1.81
N ARG A 257 -57.57 8.61 3.03
CA ARG A 257 -57.13 7.60 4.00
C ARG A 257 -57.27 6.19 3.43
N ASP A 258 -58.40 5.86 2.81
CA ASP A 258 -58.63 4.53 2.23
C ASP A 258 -57.71 4.28 1.02
N GLY A 259 -57.46 5.32 0.22
CA GLY A 259 -56.48 5.26 -0.88
C GLY A 259 -55.04 5.04 -0.38
N ILE A 260 -54.65 5.73 0.70
CA ILE A 260 -53.33 5.54 1.34
C ILE A 260 -53.25 4.13 1.95
N GLN A 261 -54.31 3.66 2.61
CA GLN A 261 -54.34 2.30 3.18
C GLN A 261 -54.17 1.24 2.08
N SER A 262 -54.88 1.38 0.96
CA SER A 262 -54.80 0.45 -0.17
C SER A 262 -53.39 0.45 -0.78
N SER A 263 -52.84 1.61 -1.13
CA SER A 263 -51.49 1.73 -1.68
C SER A 263 -50.41 1.24 -0.70
N LEU A 264 -50.58 1.45 0.60
CA LEU A 264 -49.69 0.91 1.63
C LEU A 264 -49.75 -0.62 1.67
N THR A 265 -50.93 -1.22 1.59
CA THR A 265 -51.06 -2.69 1.55
C THR A 265 -50.44 -3.29 0.29
N GLU A 266 -50.59 -2.61 -0.85
CA GLU A 266 -49.99 -3.04 -2.11
C GLU A 266 -48.45 -2.93 -2.06
N ALA A 267 -47.92 -1.80 -1.58
CA ALA A 267 -46.48 -1.59 -1.40
C ALA A 267 -45.86 -2.60 -0.42
N LYS A 268 -46.55 -2.91 0.69
CA LYS A 268 -46.12 -3.98 1.62
C LYS A 268 -46.05 -5.33 0.93
N SER A 269 -47.04 -5.68 0.11
CA SER A 269 -47.03 -6.95 -0.62
C SER A 269 -45.88 -7.07 -1.62
N TYR A 270 -45.49 -5.94 -2.26
CA TYR A 270 -44.31 -5.92 -3.14
C TYR A 270 -43.01 -6.06 -2.34
N LEU A 271 -42.92 -5.41 -1.18
CA LEU A 271 -41.77 -5.52 -0.29
C LEU A 271 -41.60 -6.94 0.25
N ASP A 272 -42.69 -7.60 0.66
CA ASP A 272 -42.67 -8.97 1.16
C ASP A 272 -42.21 -9.96 0.07
N LYS A 273 -42.68 -9.78 -1.17
CA LYS A 273 -42.20 -10.57 -2.33
C LYS A 273 -40.72 -10.35 -2.59
N LEU A 274 -40.27 -9.09 -2.55
CA LEU A 274 -38.86 -8.77 -2.73
C LEU A 274 -38.00 -9.39 -1.62
N GLN A 275 -38.46 -9.35 -0.37
CA GLN A 275 -37.79 -9.99 0.76
C GLN A 275 -37.70 -11.50 0.57
N GLU A 276 -38.78 -12.16 0.12
CA GLU A 276 -38.79 -13.59 -0.16
C GLU A 276 -37.83 -13.96 -1.30
N ASP A 277 -37.84 -13.18 -2.39
CA ASP A 277 -36.94 -13.38 -3.53
C ASP A 277 -35.48 -13.19 -3.14
N ILE A 278 -35.16 -12.12 -2.38
CA ILE A 278 -33.82 -11.90 -1.83
C ILE A 278 -33.43 -13.07 -0.93
N GLY A 279 -34.31 -13.53 -0.04
CA GLY A 279 -34.07 -14.70 0.82
C GLY A 279 -33.71 -15.96 0.01
N LYS A 280 -34.49 -16.27 -1.02
CA LYS A 280 -34.21 -17.39 -1.94
C LYS A 280 -32.89 -17.23 -2.67
N THR A 281 -32.53 -16.01 -3.10
CA THR A 281 -31.22 -15.79 -3.75
C THR A 281 -30.07 -15.97 -2.76
N LEU A 282 -30.22 -15.51 -1.52
CA LEU A 282 -29.21 -15.65 -0.48
C LEU A 282 -28.98 -17.12 -0.10
N GLU A 283 -30.04 -17.91 0.01
CA GLU A 283 -29.94 -19.36 0.24
C GLU A 283 -29.24 -20.08 -0.93
N LYS A 284 -29.52 -19.67 -2.18
CA LYS A 284 -28.83 -20.19 -3.38
C LYS A 284 -27.35 -19.82 -3.39
N VAL A 285 -27.00 -18.60 -2.96
CA VAL A 285 -25.61 -18.16 -2.83
C VAL A 285 -24.93 -18.97 -1.73
N SER A 286 -25.52 -19.06 -0.53
CA SER A 286 -24.96 -19.82 0.59
C SER A 286 -24.75 -21.30 0.28
N SER A 287 -25.68 -21.93 -0.44
CA SER A 287 -25.52 -23.33 -0.87
C SER A 287 -24.42 -23.50 -1.91
N ARG A 288 -24.27 -22.57 -2.86
CA ARG A 288 -23.16 -22.57 -3.82
C ARG A 288 -21.82 -22.31 -3.14
N GLU A 289 -21.75 -21.38 -2.20
CA GLU A 289 -20.55 -21.11 -1.41
C GLU A 289 -20.13 -22.34 -0.61
N LYS A 290 -21.07 -22.99 0.09
CA LYS A 290 -20.79 -24.25 0.80
C LYS A 290 -20.29 -25.34 -0.15
N TYR A 291 -20.87 -25.44 -1.34
CA TYR A 291 -20.43 -26.40 -2.36
C TYR A 291 -19.00 -26.11 -2.84
N ILE A 292 -18.70 -24.85 -3.18
CA ILE A 292 -17.37 -24.42 -3.62
C ILE A 292 -16.35 -24.63 -2.50
N ASN A 293 -16.67 -24.22 -1.26
CA ASN A 293 -15.80 -24.41 -0.11
C ASN A 293 -15.49 -25.89 0.11
N ASN A 294 -16.49 -26.77 0.04
CA ASN A 294 -16.25 -28.21 0.16
C ASN A 294 -15.35 -28.77 -0.94
N GLN A 295 -15.44 -28.25 -2.17
CA GLN A 295 -14.53 -28.64 -3.26
C GLN A 295 -13.10 -28.12 -3.05
N LEU A 296 -12.98 -26.87 -2.58
CA LEU A 296 -11.69 -26.23 -2.38
C LEU A 296 -10.98 -26.70 -1.11
N GLU A 297 -11.71 -27.14 -0.09
CA GLU A 297 -11.15 -27.58 1.20
C GLU A 297 -10.08 -28.66 1.01
N PHE A 298 -10.39 -29.68 0.18
CA PHE A 298 -9.44 -30.74 -0.12
C PHE A 298 -8.22 -30.23 -0.89
N LEU A 299 -8.45 -29.38 -1.91
CA LEU A 299 -7.37 -28.79 -2.70
C LEU A 299 -6.44 -27.90 -1.86
N ILE A 300 -7.01 -27.14 -0.91
CA ILE A 300 -6.27 -26.30 0.04
C ILE A 300 -5.45 -27.19 0.98
N GLN A 301 -6.02 -28.30 1.45
CA GLN A 301 -5.31 -29.24 2.30
C GLN A 301 -4.16 -29.94 1.56
N GLU A 302 -4.36 -30.32 0.30
CA GLU A 302 -3.29 -30.84 -0.57
C GLU A 302 -2.22 -29.78 -0.82
N TYR A 303 -2.60 -28.54 -1.12
CA TYR A 303 -1.63 -27.45 -1.30
C TYR A 303 -0.78 -27.24 -0.03
N ARG A 304 -1.40 -27.24 1.15
CA ARG A 304 -0.70 -27.14 2.43
C ARG A 304 0.26 -28.30 2.66
N SER A 305 -0.14 -29.54 2.32
CA SER A 305 0.73 -30.70 2.49
C SER A 305 1.93 -30.67 1.55
N VAL A 306 1.72 -30.30 0.28
CA VAL A 306 2.80 -30.13 -0.71
C VAL A 306 3.72 -28.96 -0.33
N GLN A 307 3.17 -27.87 0.20
CA GLN A 307 3.97 -26.74 0.69
C GLN A 307 4.87 -27.16 1.88
N ALA A 308 4.34 -27.96 2.81
CA ALA A 308 5.12 -28.49 3.94
C ALA A 308 6.25 -29.43 3.46
N GLN A 309 5.96 -30.32 2.50
CA GLN A 309 6.97 -31.18 1.88
C GLN A 309 8.06 -30.36 1.16
N LEU A 310 7.67 -29.28 0.49
CA LEU A 310 8.62 -28.38 -0.19
C LEU A 310 9.50 -27.61 0.81
N SER A 311 8.96 -27.16 1.94
CA SER A 311 9.80 -26.57 3.00
C SER A 311 10.77 -27.59 3.59
N GLU A 312 10.33 -28.82 3.86
CA GLU A 312 11.19 -29.88 4.37
C GLU A 312 12.32 -30.23 3.39
N ALA A 313 12.00 -30.35 2.10
CA ALA A 313 12.99 -30.60 1.06
C ALA A 313 14.00 -29.44 0.91
N LYS A 314 13.55 -28.19 1.06
CA LYS A 314 14.43 -27.02 1.06
C LYS A 314 15.37 -27.03 2.26
N ASP A 315 14.86 -27.34 3.45
CA ASP A 315 15.68 -27.41 4.67
C ASP A 315 16.74 -28.51 4.54
N HIS A 316 16.36 -29.70 4.03
CA HIS A 316 17.31 -30.77 3.74
C HIS A 316 18.37 -30.37 2.71
N TYR A 317 17.98 -29.68 1.63
CA TYR A 317 18.93 -29.17 0.65
C TYR A 317 19.89 -28.15 1.27
N GLN A 318 19.39 -27.24 2.10
CA GLN A 318 20.20 -26.21 2.74
C GLN A 318 21.20 -26.80 3.73
N GLN A 319 20.77 -27.80 4.51
CA GLN A 319 21.65 -28.58 5.39
C GLN A 319 22.72 -29.35 4.60
N ALA A 320 22.33 -30.04 3.53
CA ALA A 320 23.27 -30.78 2.68
C ALA A 320 24.26 -29.83 1.98
N SER A 321 23.79 -28.69 1.47
CA SER A 321 24.62 -27.65 0.86
C SER A 321 25.63 -27.08 1.86
N GLY A 322 25.19 -26.76 3.09
CA GLY A 322 26.09 -26.34 4.16
C GLY A 322 27.14 -27.40 4.50
N GLY A 323 26.75 -28.67 4.57
CA GLY A 323 27.67 -29.79 4.79
C GLY A 323 28.66 -29.99 3.64
N VAL A 324 28.24 -29.78 2.39
CA VAL A 324 29.14 -29.82 1.22
C VAL A 324 30.12 -28.66 1.28
N MET A 325 29.68 -27.43 1.57
CA MET A 325 30.56 -26.28 1.69
C MET A 325 31.63 -26.47 2.79
N GLU A 326 31.26 -27.00 3.96
CA GLU A 326 32.23 -27.26 5.02
C GLU A 326 33.22 -28.35 4.62
N ARG A 327 32.76 -29.43 3.96
CA ARG A 327 33.66 -30.47 3.42
C ARG A 327 34.59 -29.90 2.34
N THR A 328 34.11 -29.03 1.46
CA THR A 328 34.94 -28.36 0.46
C THR A 328 35.97 -27.45 1.13
N ARG A 329 35.60 -26.74 2.21
CA ARG A 329 36.52 -25.92 3.01
C ARG A 329 37.62 -26.77 3.64
N VAL A 330 37.24 -27.87 4.30
CA VAL A 330 38.20 -28.80 4.92
C VAL A 330 39.10 -29.46 3.87
N LEU A 331 38.58 -29.82 2.70
CA LEU A 331 39.40 -30.35 1.61
C LEU A 331 40.41 -29.33 1.08
N ALA A 332 40.03 -28.05 1.00
CA ALA A 332 40.96 -26.99 0.60
C ALA A 332 42.06 -26.79 1.65
N GLU A 333 41.71 -26.80 2.93
CA GLU A 333 42.66 -26.71 4.05
C GLU A 333 43.65 -27.89 4.05
N ILE A 334 43.16 -29.12 3.92
CA ILE A 334 44.01 -30.32 3.80
C ILE A 334 44.89 -30.25 2.54
N SER A 335 44.37 -29.74 1.42
CA SER A 335 45.15 -29.60 0.19
C SER A 335 46.27 -28.57 0.34
N GLU A 336 46.03 -27.47 1.05
CA GLU A 336 47.04 -26.47 1.39
C GLU A 336 48.10 -27.04 2.34
N GLU A 337 47.69 -27.79 3.38
CA GLU A 337 48.62 -28.50 4.26
C GLU A 337 49.48 -29.51 3.47
N LEU A 338 48.89 -30.23 2.51
CA LEU A 338 49.60 -31.20 1.68
C LEU A 338 50.60 -30.51 0.76
N GLU A 339 50.26 -29.38 0.14
CA GLU A 339 51.21 -28.60 -0.67
C GLU A 339 52.33 -28.01 0.20
N LYS A 340 52.03 -27.57 1.43
CA LYS A 340 53.05 -27.13 2.39
C LYS A 340 54.01 -28.25 2.75
N VAL A 341 53.50 -29.44 3.08
CA VAL A 341 54.33 -30.63 3.37
C VAL A 341 55.17 -31.02 2.15
N LYS A 342 54.61 -30.96 0.94
CA LYS A 342 55.33 -31.20 -0.31
C LYS A 342 56.44 -30.18 -0.54
N GLN A 343 56.20 -28.89 -0.29
CA GLN A 343 57.21 -27.85 -0.39
C GLN A 343 58.32 -28.01 0.67
N GLU A 344 57.96 -28.38 1.91
CA GLU A 344 58.93 -28.74 2.93
C GLU A 344 59.76 -29.97 2.52
N MET A 345 59.13 -31.00 1.96
CA MET A 345 59.82 -32.19 1.46
C MET A 345 60.74 -31.85 0.29
N GLU A 346 60.33 -30.98 -0.64
CA GLU A 346 61.15 -30.53 -1.75
C GLU A 346 62.31 -29.65 -1.28
N SER A 347 62.10 -28.79 -0.28
CA SER A 347 63.17 -28.00 0.35
C SER A 347 64.19 -28.88 1.07
N LYS A 348 63.74 -29.92 1.79
CA LYS A 348 64.61 -30.91 2.44
C LYS A 348 65.29 -31.79 1.40
N GLY A 349 64.58 -32.17 0.35
CA GLY A 349 65.10 -32.96 -0.76
C GLY A 349 66.18 -32.22 -1.53
N SER A 350 65.97 -30.94 -1.81
CA SER A 350 66.98 -30.06 -2.43
C SER A 350 68.13 -29.77 -1.46
N SER A 351 67.89 -29.60 -0.16
CA SER A 351 68.97 -29.50 0.85
C SER A 351 69.78 -30.79 1.02
N MET A 352 69.17 -31.98 0.90
CA MET A 352 69.87 -33.26 0.95
C MET A 352 70.57 -33.59 -0.37
N SER A 353 70.00 -33.16 -1.50
CA SER A 353 70.58 -33.29 -2.83
C SER A 353 71.64 -32.22 -3.12
N ASP A 354 71.69 -31.15 -2.31
CA ASP A 354 72.72 -30.12 -2.37
C ASP A 354 74.07 -30.72 -1.97
N ARG A 355 74.71 -31.29 -2.98
CA ARG A 355 76.07 -31.79 -2.98
C ARG A 355 77.04 -30.72 -2.48
N ALA A 356 76.68 -29.42 -2.44
CA ALA A 356 77.51 -28.38 -1.85
C ALA A 356 77.73 -28.58 -0.34
N SER A 357 76.76 -29.09 0.42
CA SER A 357 76.95 -29.40 1.85
C SER A 357 77.98 -30.52 2.04
N VAL A 358 77.83 -31.60 1.27
CA VAL A 358 78.77 -32.73 1.22
C VAL A 358 80.14 -32.30 0.70
N VAL A 359 80.19 -31.40 -0.29
CA VAL A 359 81.44 -30.84 -0.83
C VAL A 359 82.12 -29.93 0.18
N LYS A 360 81.38 -29.14 0.98
CA LYS A 360 81.94 -28.34 2.08
C LYS A 360 82.57 -29.24 3.14
N VAL A 361 81.89 -30.33 3.53
CA VAL A 361 82.44 -31.34 4.46
C VAL A 361 83.69 -32.01 3.86
N LYS A 362 83.67 -32.34 2.57
CA LYS A 362 84.84 -32.92 1.89
C LYS A 362 86.00 -31.93 1.82
N GLN A 363 85.74 -30.65 1.56
CA GLN A 363 86.75 -29.60 1.53
C GLN A 363 87.37 -29.34 2.91
N SER A 364 86.56 -29.29 3.99
CA SER A 364 87.09 -29.16 5.35
C SER A 364 87.90 -30.38 5.76
N LEU A 365 87.47 -31.59 5.40
CA LEU A 365 88.24 -32.82 5.61
C LEU A 365 89.60 -32.78 4.87
N THR A 366 89.62 -32.26 3.64
CA THR A 366 90.85 -32.16 2.83
C THR A 366 91.82 -31.13 3.43
N LYS A 367 91.31 -29.98 3.90
CA LYS A 367 92.11 -29.00 4.64
C LYS A 367 92.71 -29.59 5.91
N LEU A 368 91.91 -30.33 6.69
CA LEU A 368 92.38 -30.98 7.92
C LEU A 368 93.49 -31.99 7.62
N LYS A 369 93.37 -32.78 6.55
CA LYS A 369 94.45 -33.68 6.11
C LYS A 369 95.73 -32.93 5.77
N GLN A 370 95.61 -31.83 5.04
CA GLN A 370 96.77 -31.01 4.67
C GLN A 370 97.44 -30.37 5.89
N GLU A 371 96.65 -29.99 6.90
CA GLU A 371 97.15 -29.49 8.18
C GLU A 371 97.87 -30.58 8.97
N VAL A 372 97.34 -31.81 8.99
CA VAL A 372 98.01 -32.98 9.59
C VAL A 372 99.36 -33.25 8.92
N ASP A 373 99.40 -33.29 7.58
CA ASP A 373 100.65 -33.48 6.84
C ASP A 373 101.68 -32.38 7.17
N GLN A 374 101.22 -31.13 7.29
CA GLN A 374 102.08 -30.01 7.67
C GLN A 374 102.59 -30.13 9.11
N MET A 375 101.75 -30.58 10.04
CA MET A 375 102.16 -30.86 11.42
C MET A 375 103.16 -32.00 11.48
N ASP A 376 103.01 -33.07 10.69
CA ASP A 376 103.95 -34.19 10.63
C ASP A 376 105.34 -33.76 10.12
N VAL A 377 105.41 -32.90 9.11
CA VAL A 377 106.68 -32.33 8.64
C VAL A 377 107.34 -31.47 9.73
N ARG A 378 106.56 -30.68 10.47
CA ARG A 378 107.08 -29.88 11.59
C ARG A 378 107.59 -30.77 12.71
N ILE A 379 106.85 -31.83 13.07
CA ILE A 379 107.27 -32.82 14.06
C ILE A 379 108.58 -33.48 13.62
N SER A 380 108.69 -33.88 12.36
CA SER A 380 109.90 -34.51 11.79
C SER A 380 111.11 -33.58 11.85
N LEU A 381 110.94 -32.29 11.50
CA LEU A 381 112.00 -31.28 11.61
C LEU A 381 112.43 -31.04 13.05
N ILE A 382 111.47 -30.99 13.99
CA ILE A 382 111.75 -30.82 15.41
C ILE A 382 112.49 -32.06 15.94
N GLN A 383 112.05 -33.26 15.59
CA GLN A 383 112.72 -34.52 15.94
C GLN A 383 114.15 -34.56 15.39
N HIS A 384 114.37 -34.17 14.13
CA HIS A 384 115.71 -34.08 13.56
C HIS A 384 116.59 -33.05 14.28
N LYS A 385 116.06 -31.84 14.57
CA LYS A 385 116.78 -30.82 15.35
C LYS A 385 117.12 -31.33 16.76
N LEU A 386 116.20 -32.02 17.43
CA LEU A 386 116.42 -32.62 18.74
C LEU A 386 117.50 -33.71 18.68
N GLN A 387 117.44 -34.60 17.70
CA GLN A 387 118.46 -35.63 17.48
C GLN A 387 119.82 -35.01 17.19
N GLN A 388 119.89 -33.98 16.35
CA GLN A 388 121.13 -33.26 16.06
C GLN A 388 121.69 -32.56 17.31
N ALA A 389 120.83 -31.97 18.15
CA ALA A 389 121.24 -31.38 19.42
C ALA A 389 121.80 -32.45 20.38
N ASN A 390 121.13 -33.61 20.48
CA ASN A 390 121.58 -34.73 21.32
C ASN A 390 122.91 -35.33 20.82
N LEU A 391 123.11 -35.43 19.50
CA LEU A 391 124.40 -35.83 18.91
C LEU A 391 125.49 -34.79 19.17
N LYS A 392 125.19 -33.49 19.08
CA LYS A 392 126.14 -32.42 19.44
C LYS A 392 126.50 -32.45 20.93
N GLU A 393 125.54 -32.70 21.81
CA GLU A 393 125.75 -32.88 23.25
C GLU A 393 126.66 -34.08 23.53
N LYS A 394 126.38 -35.24 22.92
CA LYS A 394 127.27 -36.42 23.01
C LYS A 394 128.67 -36.15 22.46
N SER A 395 128.79 -35.43 21.36
CA SER A 395 130.08 -35.03 20.78
C SER A 395 130.85 -34.05 21.66
N ASN A 396 130.16 -33.12 22.32
CA ASN A 396 130.79 -32.20 23.28
C ASN A 396 131.23 -32.97 24.53
N MET A 397 130.41 -33.92 25.01
CA MET A 397 130.73 -34.76 26.15
C MET A 397 131.96 -35.66 25.89
N THR A 398 132.12 -36.21 24.68
CA THR A 398 133.36 -36.91 24.31
C THR A 398 134.55 -35.98 24.13
N ARG A 399 134.35 -34.73 23.67
CA ARG A 399 135.41 -33.72 23.58
C ARG A 399 135.91 -33.28 24.96
N ASP A 400 135.01 -33.10 25.93
CA ASP A 400 135.36 -32.77 27.31
C ASP A 400 136.06 -33.93 28.02
N MET A 401 135.69 -35.18 27.70
CA MET A 401 136.37 -36.38 28.17
C MET A 401 137.82 -36.52 27.61
N HIS A 402 138.06 -36.08 26.37
CA HIS A 402 139.40 -36.01 25.78
C HIS A 402 140.23 -34.80 26.26
N ALA A 403 139.60 -33.75 26.77
CA ALA A 403 140.31 -32.61 27.38
C ALA A 403 140.83 -32.92 28.80
N THR A 404 140.36 -34.00 29.43
CA THR A 404 140.79 -34.44 30.78
C THR A 404 141.96 -35.42 30.76
N THR A 405 142.51 -35.76 29.58
CA THR A 405 143.61 -36.73 29.42
C THR A 405 144.79 -36.11 28.66
N ILE A 406 145.62 -35.30 29.35
CA ILE A 406 147.00 -34.99 28.95
C ILE A 406 147.91 -35.05 30.21
N PRO A 407 149.12 -35.67 30.16
CA PRO A 407 149.95 -36.03 31.32
C PRO A 407 150.99 -34.95 31.69
N GLU A 408 151.33 -34.85 32.98
CA GLU A 408 152.33 -33.92 33.54
C GLU A 408 153.75 -34.56 33.59
N PRO A 409 154.83 -33.89 33.12
CA PRO A 409 156.17 -34.44 33.06
C PRO A 409 157.05 -34.06 34.27
N ALA A 410 158.03 -34.91 34.55
CA ALA A 410 159.00 -34.81 35.63
C ALA A 410 160.12 -33.77 35.40
N ALA A 411 160.55 -33.09 36.47
CA ALA A 411 161.95 -32.70 36.73
C ALA A 411 162.12 -32.26 38.20
N GLY A 412 163.24 -32.64 38.83
CA GLY A 412 163.48 -32.49 40.27
C GLY A 412 164.24 -31.23 40.72
N LEU A 413 164.23 -31.10 42.06
CA LEU A 413 165.24 -30.59 43.02
C LEU A 413 165.79 -29.14 43.00
N PHE A 414 165.61 -28.55 44.20
CA PHE A 414 166.36 -27.55 44.98
C PHE A 414 166.22 -26.05 44.68
N ALA A 415 165.40 -25.36 45.49
CA ALA A 415 165.84 -24.47 46.59
C ALA A 415 164.68 -24.28 47.59
#